data_AF-A0A8J3I5A6-F1
#
_entry.id   AF-A0A8J3I5A6-F1
#
_cell.length_a   1.000
_cell.length_b   1.000
_cell.length_c   1.000
_cell.angle_alpha   90.00
_cell.angle_beta   90.00
_cell.angle_gamma   90.00
#
_symmetry.space_group_name_H-M   'P 1'
#
loop_
_entity.id
_entity.type
_entity.pdbx_description
1 polymer ?
#
loop_
_entity_poly.entity_id
_entity_poly.type
_entity_poly.pdbx_seq_one_letter_code
_entity_poly.pdbx_strand_id
1 'polypeptide(L)' 'MAILKRHCETVGRDYQSIHRTVGTTCILGDTDEQAQAKVPEATRAYMSNAALIGGPAMIRKRIAAYEEAGVQELLLR' A
#
# COMPACT_ATOMS: atom_id res chain seq x y z
N MET A 1 -11.05 5.38 -4.51
CA MET A 1 -12.10 4.33 -4.62
C MET A 1 -13.35 4.73 -5.42
N ALA A 2 -13.39 5.89 -6.10
CA ALA A 2 -14.59 6.34 -6.82
C ALA A 2 -15.02 5.38 -7.94
N ILE A 3 -14.07 4.84 -8.71
CA ILE A 3 -14.36 3.90 -9.81
C ILE A 3 -15.02 2.61 -9.28
N LEU A 4 -14.46 2.03 -8.21
CA LEU A 4 -15.00 0.79 -7.62
C LEU A 4 -16.42 1.01 -7.07
N LYS A 5 -16.67 2.15 -6.41
CA LYS A 5 -18.02 2.52 -5.92
C LYS A 5 -19.02 2.60 -7.07
N ARG A 6 -18.69 3.36 -8.12
CA ARG A 6 -19.53 3.47 -9.33
C ARG A 6 -19.79 2.12 -9.99
N HIS A 7 -18.79 1.26 -10.05
CA HIS A 7 -18.96 -0.09 -10.59
C HIS A 7 -19.95 -0.91 -9.75
N CYS A 8 -19.81 -0.89 -8.42
CA CYS A 8 -20.73 -1.57 -7.50
C CYS A 8 -22.18 -1.09 -7.70
N GLU A 9 -22.38 0.23 -7.80
CA GLU A 9 -23.69 0.83 -8.10
C GLU A 9 -24.26 0.33 -9.44
N THR A 10 -23.41 0.29 -10.48
CA THR A 10 -23.81 -0.13 -11.83
C THR A 10 -24.27 -1.59 -11.87
N VAL A 11 -23.65 -2.46 -11.09
CA VAL A 11 -23.96 -3.91 -11.08
C VAL A 11 -24.90 -4.33 -9.93
N GLY A 12 -25.40 -3.37 -9.13
CA GLY A 12 -26.30 -3.65 -8.01
C GLY A 12 -25.65 -4.41 -6.85
N ARG A 13 -24.34 -4.25 -6.65
CA ARG A 13 -23.58 -4.88 -5.55
C ARG A 13 -23.34 -3.88 -4.42
N ASP A 14 -23.45 -4.32 -3.16
CA ASP A 14 -23.01 -3.52 -2.02
C ASP A 14 -21.48 -3.36 -2.03
N TYR A 15 -21.01 -2.12 -2.07
CA TYR A 15 -19.59 -1.78 -2.00
C TYR A 15 -18.92 -2.30 -0.72
N GLN A 16 -19.63 -2.32 0.42
CA GLN A 16 -19.07 -2.79 1.68
C GLN A 16 -18.85 -4.31 1.73
N SER A 17 -19.50 -5.07 0.82
CA SER A 17 -19.24 -6.50 0.65
C SER A 17 -17.85 -6.82 0.07
N ILE A 18 -17.11 -5.83 -0.43
CA ILE A 18 -15.78 -6.02 -1.01
C ILE A 18 -14.72 -5.74 0.05
N HIS A 19 -13.91 -6.76 0.36
CA HIS A 19 -12.67 -6.59 1.12
C HIS A 19 -11.56 -6.11 0.19
N ARG A 20 -11.13 -4.86 0.36
CA ARG A 20 -10.18 -4.17 -0.54
C ARG A 20 -8.77 -4.37 -0.01
N THR A 21 -8.02 -5.22 -0.71
CA THR A 21 -6.64 -5.55 -0.38
C THR A 21 -5.68 -4.88 -1.35
N VAL A 22 -4.45 -4.61 -0.90
CA VAL A 22 -3.35 -4.16 -1.77
C VAL A 22 -2.11 -5.00 -1.50
N GLY A 23 -1.52 -5.55 -2.56
CA GLY A 23 -0.19 -6.16 -2.49
C GLY A 23 0.91 -5.10 -2.51
N THR A 24 1.82 -5.14 -1.55
CA THR A 24 2.95 -4.20 -1.48
C THR A 24 4.21 -4.88 -0.93
N THR A 25 5.37 -4.36 -1.34
CA THR A 25 6.67 -4.78 -0.79
C THR A 25 6.96 -3.95 0.45
N CYS A 26 7.48 -4.59 1.50
CA CYS A 26 7.89 -3.94 2.73
C CYS A 26 9.37 -4.15 3.01
N ILE A 27 10.10 -3.04 3.18
CA ILE A 27 11.51 -3.04 3.55
C ILE A 27 11.65 -2.10 4.75
N LEU A 28 11.89 -2.69 5.93
CA LEU A 28 11.97 -1.98 7.19
C LEU A 28 13.44 -1.78 7.61
N GLY A 29 13.76 -0.56 8.04
CA GLY A 29 14.98 -0.21 8.76
C GLY A 29 14.63 0.50 10.07
N ASP A 30 15.62 0.77 10.92
CA ASP A 30 15.40 1.64 12.08
C ASP A 30 15.28 3.10 11.63
N THR A 31 15.92 3.44 10.52
CA THR A 31 15.79 4.73 9.81
C THR A 31 15.39 4.53 8.35
N ASP A 32 14.96 5.63 7.72
CA ASP A 32 14.60 5.62 6.30
C ASP A 32 15.80 5.28 5.42
N GLU A 33 16.99 5.79 5.75
CA GLU A 33 18.23 5.53 5.02
C GLU A 33 18.63 4.05 5.10
N GLN A 34 18.50 3.43 6.28
CA GLN A 34 18.77 2.00 6.43
C GLN A 34 17.82 1.15 5.60
N ALA A 35 16.55 1.51 5.53
CA ALA A 35 15.58 0.81 4.69
C ALA A 35 15.91 0.97 3.19
N GLN A 36 16.26 2.18 2.76
CA GLN A 36 16.65 2.45 1.37
C GLN A 36 17.92 1.71 0.95
N ALA A 37 18.89 1.59 1.85
CA ALA A 37 20.12 0.82 1.60
C ALA A 37 19.84 -0.69 1.37
N LYS A 38 18.74 -1.22 1.91
CA LYS A 38 18.31 -2.62 1.70
C LYS A 38 17.59 -2.85 0.37
N VAL A 39 17.25 -1.79 -0.38
CA VAL A 39 16.55 -1.92 -1.68
C VAL A 39 17.51 -2.49 -2.73
N PRO A 40 17.23 -3.69 -3.30
CA PRO A 40 18.06 -4.26 -4.34
C PRO A 40 18.09 -3.36 -5.58
N GLU A 41 19.28 -3.06 -6.11
CA GLU A 41 19.48 -2.16 -7.24
C GLU A 41 18.64 -2.55 -8.46
N ALA A 42 18.60 -3.84 -8.79
CA ALA A 42 17.81 -4.40 -9.89
C ALA A 42 16.31 -4.11 -9.80
N THR A 43 15.79 -3.87 -8.59
CA THR A 43 14.35 -3.61 -8.36
C THR A 43 14.05 -2.13 -8.13
N ARG A 44 15.06 -1.29 -7.91
CA ARG A 44 14.90 0.11 -7.48
C ARG A 44 14.08 0.93 -8.48
N ALA A 45 14.26 0.70 -9.79
CA ALA A 45 13.51 1.38 -10.85
C ALA A 45 12.02 0.99 -10.91
N TYR A 46 11.67 -0.19 -10.37
CA TYR A 46 10.30 -0.73 -10.36
C TYR A 46 9.61 -0.54 -9.02
N MET A 47 10.32 -0.04 -8.00
CA MET A 47 9.71 0.26 -6.71
C MET A 47 8.72 1.41 -6.88
N SER A 48 7.44 1.06 -6.79
CA SER A 48 6.38 2.04 -6.75
C SER A 48 6.53 2.92 -5.52
N ASN A 49 6.12 4.19 -5.64
CA ASN A 49 5.93 5.05 -4.47
C ASN A 49 4.98 4.41 -3.43
N ALA A 50 4.17 3.44 -3.84
CA ALA A 50 3.30 2.65 -2.99
C ALA A 50 4.02 1.59 -2.12
N ALA A 51 5.31 1.31 -2.36
CA ALA A 51 6.08 0.40 -1.52
C ALA A 51 6.24 0.95 -0.08
N LEU A 52 6.30 0.05 0.89
CA LEU A 52 6.51 0.36 2.30
C LEU A 52 8.02 0.30 2.59
N ILE A 53 8.77 1.34 2.22
CA ILE A 53 10.23 1.39 2.41
C ILE A 53 10.56 2.55 3.35
N GLY A 54 11.02 2.23 4.56
CA GLY A 54 11.39 3.26 5.53
C GLY A 54 11.52 2.74 6.95
N GLY A 55 11.69 3.67 7.89
CA GLY A 55 11.60 3.44 9.31
C GLY A 55 10.15 3.40 9.82
N PRO A 56 9.92 3.02 11.09
CA PRO A 56 8.58 2.79 11.62
C PRO A 56 7.62 3.99 11.48
N ALA A 57 8.12 5.22 11.58
CA ALA A 57 7.31 6.43 11.42
C ALA A 57 6.81 6.60 9.99
N MET A 58 7.68 6.42 9.00
CA MET A 58 7.35 6.50 7.58
C MET A 58 6.37 5.38 7.18
N ILE A 59 6.60 4.15 7.66
CA ILE A 59 5.72 3.01 7.41
C ILE A 59 4.31 3.28 7.96
N ARG A 60 4.19 3.77 9.21
CA ARG A 60 2.89 4.15 9.79
C ARG A 60 2.18 5.23 8.98
N LYS A 61 2.89 6.28 8.57
CA LYS A 61 2.35 7.34 7.71
C LYS A 61 1.80 6.76 6.40
N ARG A 62 2.49 5.78 5.82
CA ARG A 62 2.08 5.15 4.57
C ARG A 62 0.88 4.23 4.74
N ILE A 63 0.81 3.47 5.84
CA ILE A 63 -0.36 2.66 6.19
C ILE A 63 -1.59 3.55 6.35
N ALA A 64 -1.48 4.67 7.06
CA ALA A 64 -2.59 5.62 7.20
C ALA A 64 -3.10 6.15 5.84
N ALA A 65 -2.20 6.44 4.90
CA ALA A 65 -2.59 6.86 3.55
C ALA A 65 -3.36 5.76 2.79
N TYR A 66 -3.05 4.48 3.04
CA TYR A 66 -3.82 3.36 2.48
C TYR A 66 -5.21 3.23 3.10
N GLU A 67 -5.30 3.39 4.41
CA GLU A 67 -6.57 3.38 5.15
C GLU A 67 -7.48 4.53 4.69
N GLU A 68 -6.95 5.74 4.56
CA GLU A 68 -7.66 6.91 4.00
C GLU A 68 -8.13 6.67 2.56
N ALA A 69 -7.33 5.95 1.77
CA ALA A 69 -7.71 5.52 0.44
C ALA A 69 -8.79 4.42 0.45
N GLY A 70 -9.14 3.86 1.61
CA GLY A 70 -10.19 2.85 1.80
C GLY A 70 -9.70 1.40 1.71
N VAL A 71 -8.40 1.16 1.74
CA VAL A 71 -7.80 -0.19 1.81
C VAL A 71 -7.98 -0.74 3.23
N GLN A 72 -8.30 -2.02 3.33
CA GLN A 72 -8.57 -2.68 4.62
C GLN A 72 -7.49 -3.67 5.01
N GLU A 73 -6.70 -4.15 4.04
CA GLU A 73 -5.65 -5.13 4.27
C GLU A 73 -4.48 -4.92 3.30
N LEU A 74 -3.26 -5.03 3.82
CA LEU A 74 -2.03 -4.98 3.04
C LEU A 74 -1.41 -6.38 3.02
N LEU A 75 -1.20 -6.90 1.82
CA LEU A 75 -0.56 -8.20 1.58
C LEU A 75 0.92 -7.95 1.31
N LEU A 76 1.78 -8.42 2.20
CA LEU A 76 3.23 -8.26 2.07
C LEU A 76 3.81 -9.37 1.18
N ARG A 77 4.72 -8.99 0.27
CA ARG A 77 5.42 -9.90 -0.66
C ARG A 77 6.92 -9.77 -0.55
#